data_AF-A0A946KN50-F1
#
_entry.id   AF-A0A946KN50-F1
#
_cell.length_a   1.000
_cell.length_b   1.000
_cell.length_c   1.000
_cell.angle_alpha   90.00
_cell.angle_beta   90.00
_cell.angle_gamma   90.00
#
_symmetry.space_group_name_H-M   'P 1'
#
loop_
_entity.id
_entity.type
_entity.pdbx_description
1 polymer ?
#
loop_
_entity_poly.entity_id
_entity_poly.type
_entity_poly.pdbx_seq_one_letter_code
_entity_poly.pdbx_strand_id
1 'polypeptide(L)'
;MSDKRSKIIYTKTDEAPMLATHSLLPIVNAFTAKAGVEVETKDISLAARVLALFPEYLEENQRVNDALAELGELVKKPEANIIKLPNISASVPQLVATIKELQAKG
;
A
#
# COMPACT_ATOMS: atom_id res chain seq x y z
N MET A 1 23.97 -20.93 -1.62
CA MET A 1 22.83 -20.38 -2.37
C MET A 1 22.01 -19.51 -1.44
N SER A 2 22.07 -18.19 -1.56
CA SER A 2 21.14 -17.27 -0.89
C SER A 2 21.13 -15.93 -1.63
N ASP A 3 20.77 -15.96 -2.91
CA ASP A 3 20.40 -14.76 -3.68
C ASP A 3 18.96 -14.32 -3.35
N LYS A 4 18.60 -14.28 -2.06
CA LYS A 4 17.38 -13.58 -1.65
C LYS A 4 17.77 -12.11 -1.53
N ARG A 5 17.48 -11.32 -2.57
CA ARG A 5 17.54 -9.85 -2.45
C ARG A 5 16.69 -9.45 -1.25
N SER A 6 17.29 -8.71 -0.31
CA SER A 6 16.55 -8.14 0.81
C SER A 6 15.49 -7.19 0.26
N LYS A 7 14.23 -7.39 0.68
CA LYS A 7 13.09 -6.62 0.21
C LYS A 7 12.54 -5.74 1.32
N ILE A 8 12.28 -4.47 1.02
CA ILE A 8 11.57 -3.53 1.88
C ILE A 8 10.18 -3.33 1.29
N ILE A 9 9.14 -3.42 2.12
CA ILE A 9 7.80 -2.98 1.75
C ILE A 9 7.59 -1.55 2.25
N TYR A 10 7.27 -0.64 1.32
CA TYR A 10 6.93 0.74 1.60
C TYR A 10 5.42 0.94 1.47
N THR A 11 4.74 1.32 2.56
CA THR A 11 3.29 1.48 2.51
C THR A 11 2.90 2.75 1.76
N LYS A 12 2.05 2.64 0.73
CA LYS A 12 1.29 3.78 0.21
C LYS A 12 0.08 3.99 1.12
N THR A 13 -0.12 5.22 1.56
CA THR A 13 -1.15 5.57 2.53
C THR A 13 -2.00 6.74 2.02
N ASP A 14 -2.40 7.66 2.89
CA ASP A 14 -3.41 8.67 2.62
C ASP A 14 -2.79 10.08 2.74
N GLU A 15 -3.50 11.08 2.22
CA GLU A 15 -3.28 12.51 2.49
C GLU A 15 -1.81 12.96 2.37
N ALA A 16 -1.28 13.65 3.39
CA ALA A 16 0.06 14.24 3.35
C ALA A 16 1.19 13.19 3.20
N PRO A 17 1.19 12.06 3.95
CA PRO A 17 2.16 10.99 3.73
C PRO A 17 2.15 10.42 2.30
N MET A 18 1.00 10.32 1.65
CA MET A 18 0.93 9.85 0.26
C MET A 18 1.59 10.82 -0.72
N LEU A 19 1.40 12.13 -0.51
CA LEU A 19 2.06 13.15 -1.30
C LEU A 19 3.58 13.13 -1.08
N ALA A 20 4.02 13.00 0.17
CA ALA A 20 5.44 12.88 0.49
C ALA A 20 6.07 11.63 -0.15
N THR A 21 5.33 10.51 -0.17
CA THR A 21 5.77 9.26 -0.80
C THR A 21 6.06 9.44 -2.29
N HIS A 22 5.23 10.19 -3.03
CA HIS A 22 5.49 10.47 -4.45
C HIS A 22 6.84 11.15 -4.70
N SER A 23 7.28 11.99 -3.76
CA SER A 23 8.57 12.70 -3.84
C SER A 23 9.74 11.83 -3.36
N LEU A 24 9.59 11.20 -2.19
CA LEU A 24 10.70 10.54 -1.50
C LEU A 24 10.97 9.11 -2.01
N LEU A 25 9.94 8.35 -2.40
CA LEU A 25 10.10 6.96 -2.79
C LEU A 25 11.06 6.76 -4.00
N PRO A 26 11.02 7.58 -5.08
CA PRO A 26 11.99 7.47 -6.16
C PRO A 26 13.45 7.62 -5.68
N ILE A 27 13.69 8.51 -4.71
CA ILE A 27 15.02 8.72 -4.12
C ILE A 27 15.42 7.48 -3.30
N VAL A 28 14.53 6.97 -2.44
CA VAL A 28 14.79 5.74 -1.67
C VAL A 28 15.13 4.57 -2.61
N ASN A 29 14.38 4.38 -3.70
CA ASN A 29 14.64 3.34 -4.69
C ASN A 29 16.02 3.48 -5.34
N ALA A 30 16.40 4.70 -5.74
CA ALA A 30 17.68 4.95 -6.39
C ALA A 30 18.89 4.61 -5.48
N PHE A 31 18.79 4.93 -4.19
CA PHE A 31 19.84 4.65 -3.22
C PHE A 31 19.90 3.16 -2.83
N THR A 32 18.75 2.54 -2.56
CA THR A 32 18.66 1.13 -2.13
C THR A 32 19.04 0.15 -3.23
N ALA A 33 18.77 0.49 -4.50
CA ALA A 33 19.18 -0.33 -5.64
C ALA A 33 20.70 -0.56 -5.71
N LYS A 34 21.52 0.40 -5.25
CA LYS A 34 22.99 0.25 -5.18
C LYS A 34 23.44 -0.78 -4.14
N ALA A 35 22.61 -1.05 -3.15
CA ALA A 35 22.85 -2.08 -2.12
C ALA A 35 22.19 -3.43 -2.46
N GLY A 36 21.57 -3.58 -3.64
CA GLY A 36 20.84 -4.80 -4.01
C GLY A 36 19.56 -5.01 -3.20
N VAL A 37 19.03 -3.95 -2.58
CA VAL A 37 17.78 -3.98 -1.82
C VAL A 37 16.63 -3.56 -2.72
N GLU A 38 15.60 -4.39 -2.81
CA GLU A 38 14.39 -4.09 -3.57
C GLU A 38 13.37 -3.39 -2.68
N VAL A 39 12.70 -2.36 -3.21
CA VAL A 39 11.63 -1.66 -2.50
C VAL A 39 10.34 -1.85 -3.27
N GLU A 40 9.39 -2.55 -2.68
CA GLU A 40 8.06 -2.74 -3.24
C GLU A 40 7.03 -1.91 -2.47
N THR A 41 5.95 -1.53 -3.14
CA THR A 41 4.86 -0.81 -2.49
C THR A 41 3.66 -1.70 -2.24
N LYS A 42 3.04 -1.54 -1.07
CA LYS A 42 1.72 -2.10 -0.76
C LYS A 42 0.79 -0.95 -0.40
N ASP A 43 -0.37 -0.91 -1.05
CA ASP A 43 -1.35 0.15 -0.86
C ASP A 43 -2.30 -0.23 0.27
N ILE A 44 -2.24 0.54 1.36
CA ILE A 44 -3.11 0.38 2.52
C ILE A 44 -3.93 1.66 2.77
N SER A 45 -4.05 2.51 1.75
CA SER A 45 -4.95 3.68 1.78
C SER A 45 -6.39 3.25 2.09
N LEU A 46 -7.19 4.18 2.58
CA LEU A 46 -8.61 3.95 2.83
C LEU A 46 -9.33 3.50 1.56
N ALA A 47 -9.03 4.11 0.42
CA ALA A 47 -9.61 3.75 -0.87
C ALA A 47 -9.26 2.31 -1.28
N ALA A 48 -7.98 1.93 -1.23
CA ALA A 48 -7.55 0.58 -1.60
C ALA A 48 -8.16 -0.49 -0.68
N ARG A 49 -8.24 -0.22 0.63
CA ARG A 49 -8.88 -1.15 1.58
C ARG A 49 -10.38 -1.28 1.36
N VAL A 50 -11.07 -0.22 0.97
CA VAL A 50 -12.50 -0.32 0.60
C VAL A 50 -12.64 -1.19 -0.66
N LEU A 51 -11.88 -0.92 -1.72
CA LEU A 51 -11.95 -1.68 -2.97
C LEU A 51 -11.64 -3.18 -2.78
N ALA A 52 -10.64 -3.50 -1.97
CA ALA A 52 -10.24 -4.88 -1.70
C ALA A 52 -11.34 -5.73 -1.03
N LEU A 53 -12.28 -5.10 -0.31
CA LEU A 53 -13.37 -5.78 0.39
C LEU A 53 -14.60 -6.06 -0.49
N PHE A 54 -14.70 -5.44 -1.66
CA PHE A 54 -15.88 -5.55 -2.55
C PHE A 54 -15.51 -5.92 -4.01
N PRO A 55 -14.64 -6.92 -4.25
CA PRO A 55 -14.19 -7.26 -5.60
C PRO A 55 -15.34 -7.71 -6.54
N GLU A 56 -16.46 -8.18 -5.99
CA GLU A 56 -17.66 -8.58 -6.73
C GLU A 56 -18.43 -7.41 -7.35
N TYR A 57 -18.21 -6.19 -6.86
CA TYR A 57 -18.77 -4.95 -7.41
C TYR A 57 -17.82 -4.26 -8.40
N LEU A 58 -16.65 -4.85 -8.64
CA LEU A 58 -15.59 -4.27 -9.46
C LEU A 58 -15.41 -5.08 -10.74
N GLU A 59 -15.19 -4.36 -11.84
CA GLU A 59 -14.67 -4.92 -13.07
C GLU A 59 -13.29 -5.52 -12.83
N GLU A 60 -12.90 -6.51 -13.63
CA GLU A 60 -11.66 -7.27 -13.40
C GLU A 60 -10.41 -6.36 -13.34
N ASN A 61 -10.39 -5.28 -14.11
CA ASN A 61 -9.31 -4.30 -14.15
C ASN A 61 -9.33 -3.28 -12.98
N GLN A 62 -10.41 -3.20 -12.21
CA GLN A 62 -10.56 -2.33 -11.04
C GLN A 62 -10.22 -3.06 -9.74
N ARG A 63 -10.22 -4.40 -9.76
CA ARG A 63 -9.92 -5.20 -8.58
C ARG A 63 -8.49 -4.95 -8.10
N VAL A 64 -8.36 -4.84 -6.79
CA VAL A 64 -7.08 -4.69 -6.10
C VAL A 64 -6.94 -5.83 -5.09
N ASN A 65 -5.71 -6.25 -4.85
CA ASN A 65 -5.43 -7.26 -3.82
C ASN A 65 -5.65 -6.67 -2.41
N ASP A 66 -6.03 -7.52 -1.46
CA ASP A 66 -6.04 -7.16 -0.04
C ASP A 66 -4.61 -7.10 0.51
N ALA A 67 -3.95 -5.98 0.25
CA ALA A 67 -2.59 -5.73 0.69
C ALA A 67 -2.46 -5.70 2.23
N LEU A 68 -3.54 -5.38 2.97
CA LEU A 68 -3.50 -5.37 4.43
C LEU A 68 -3.45 -6.80 4.98
N ALA A 69 -4.25 -7.71 4.43
CA ALA A 69 -4.20 -9.13 4.77
C ALA A 69 -2.85 -9.75 4.39
N GLU A 70 -2.33 -9.45 3.20
CA GLU A 70 -1.00 -9.92 2.75
C GLU A 70 0.12 -9.45 3.70
N LEU A 71 0.08 -8.18 4.14
CA LEU A 71 1.04 -7.66 5.10
C LEU A 71 0.87 -8.29 6.49
N GLY A 72 -0.37 -8.59 6.91
CA GLY A 72 -0.67 -9.30 8.14
C GLY A 72 -0.05 -10.70 8.20
N GLU A 73 0.05 -11.40 7.07
CA GLU A 73 0.79 -12.66 6.97
C GLU A 73 2.30 -12.45 6.86
N LEU A 74 2.75 -11.39 6.20
CA LEU A 74 4.18 -11.08 6.07
C LEU A 74 4.81 -10.79 7.43
N VAL A 75 4.19 -9.98 8.29
CA VAL A 75 4.76 -9.60 9.62
C VAL A 75 5.03 -10.77 10.55
N LYS A 76 4.46 -11.94 10.27
CA LYS A 76 4.70 -13.18 11.04
C LYS A 76 6.00 -13.89 10.62
N LYS A 77 6.65 -13.43 9.55
CA LYS A 77 7.84 -14.05 8.95
C LYS A 77 9.11 -13.27 9.30
N PRO A 78 10.26 -13.95 9.48
CA PRO A 78 11.52 -13.29 9.83
C PRO A 78 12.04 -12.36 8.72
N GLU A 79 11.67 -12.60 7.46
CA GLU A 79 12.02 -11.72 6.34
C GLU A 79 11.20 -10.42 6.26
N ALA A 80 10.25 -10.19 7.18
CA ALA A 80 9.42 -9.00 7.16
C ALA A 80 10.24 -7.73 7.41
N ASN A 81 10.28 -6.85 6.41
CA ASN A 81 10.85 -5.51 6.53
C ASN A 81 9.87 -4.51 5.93
N ILE A 82 9.17 -3.78 6.78
CA ILE A 82 8.06 -2.91 6.40
C ILE A 82 8.29 -1.51 6.94
N ILE A 83 8.33 -0.52 6.04
CA ILE A 83 8.29 0.90 6.38
C ILE A 83 6.82 1.33 6.35
N LYS A 84 6.26 1.54 7.55
CA LYS A 84 4.86 1.93 7.76
C LYS A 84 4.74 3.45 7.93
N LEU A 85 4.07 4.10 6.98
CA LEU A 85 3.75 5.52 7.05
C LEU A 85 2.42 5.74 7.77
N PRO A 86 2.14 6.93 8.34
CA PRO A 86 0.82 7.25 8.90
C PRO A 86 -0.29 7.06 7.86
N ASN A 87 -1.44 6.53 8.28
CA ASN A 87 -2.63 6.30 7.45
C ASN A 87 -3.90 6.69 8.21
N ILE A 88 -5.02 6.82 7.49
CA ILE A 88 -6.31 7.17 8.08
C ILE A 88 -6.90 6.00 8.88
N SER A 89 -7.21 6.26 10.15
CA SER A 89 -8.20 5.50 10.94
C SER A 89 -9.56 6.15 10.72
N ALA A 90 -10.32 5.63 9.75
CA ALA A 90 -11.45 6.33 9.17
C ALA A 90 -12.62 6.51 10.14
N SER A 91 -13.07 7.76 10.30
CA SER A 91 -14.40 8.05 10.84
C SER A 91 -15.49 7.74 9.81
N VAL A 92 -16.75 7.65 10.26
CA VAL A 92 -17.90 7.42 9.36
C VAL A 92 -17.97 8.46 8.24
N PRO A 93 -17.83 9.78 8.47
CA PRO A 93 -17.83 10.77 7.39
C PRO A 93 -16.73 10.54 6.35
N GLN A 94 -15.51 10.19 6.77
CA GLN A 94 -14.39 9.92 5.86
C GLN A 94 -14.63 8.66 5.02
N LEU A 95 -15.19 7.61 5.62
CA LEU A 95 -15.56 6.39 4.91
C LEU A 95 -16.62 6.67 3.85
N VAL A 96 -17.70 7.38 4.21
CA VAL A 96 -18.76 7.76 3.27
C VAL A 96 -18.23 8.65 2.16
N ALA A 97 -17.35 9.61 2.47
CA ALA A 97 -16.72 10.46 1.46
C ALA A 97 -15.87 9.65 0.48
N THR A 98 -15.07 8.69 0.99
CA THR A 98 -14.24 7.82 0.15
C THR A 98 -15.09 6.95 -0.77
N ILE A 99 -16.17 6.35 -0.25
CA ILE A 99 -17.10 5.54 -1.05
C ILE A 99 -17.72 6.38 -2.16
N LYS A 100 -18.17 7.61 -1.85
CA LYS A 100 -18.72 8.53 -2.85
C LYS A 100 -17.69 8.91 -3.92
N GLU A 101 -16.45 9.17 -3.53
CA GLU A 101 -15.38 9.49 -4.49
C GLU A 101 -15.08 8.30 -5.40
N LEU A 102 -15.02 7.08 -4.85
CA LEU A 102 -14.82 5.86 -5.63
C LEU A 102 -15.96 5.67 -6.64
N GLN A 103 -17.22 5.72 -6.20
CA GLN A 103 -18.39 5.60 -7.07
C GLN A 103 -18.42 6.64 -8.19
N ALA A 104 -17.92 7.85 -7.93
CA ALA A 104 -17.82 8.90 -8.96
C ALA A 104 -16.76 8.61 -10.02
N LYS A 105 -15.80 7.70 -9.74
CA LYS A 105 -14.76 7.25 -10.67
C LYS A 105 -15.13 5.98 -11.43
N GLY A 106 -16.36 5.47 -11.22
CA GLY A 106 -16.86 4.21 -11.77
C GLY A 106 -16.51 3.02 -10.91
#